data_AF-A0A848TXV9-F1
#
_entry.id   AF-A0A848TXV9-F1
#
_cell.length_a   1.000
_cell.length_b   1.000
_cell.length_c   1.000
_cell.angle_alpha   90.00
_cell.angle_beta   90.00
_cell.angle_gamma   90.00
#
_symmetry.space_group_name_H-M   'P 1'
#
loop_
_entity.id
_entity.type
_entity.pdbx_description
1 polymer ?
#
loop_
_entity_poly.entity_id
_entity_poly.type
_entity_poly.pdbx_seq_one_letter_code
_entity_poly.pdbx_strand_id
1 'polypeptide(L)'
;NKIAMALSQNMRSIVSFNSKFDVGFALAGYPDDEEQMPDFPNFTTQENLGLDIFYRGRNGATCLYCHGNPQHVNDEAKNNGLSLNYVDNGKGEVTGIASDDALFKVPTLRNIAMTAPYMHDGRFETLMDVVNHYSTNIQDHPNLHFRLKDSDDPSPDSKVLRLNLTQAEKEALVAFLNTLTDESILSDEKYSTPFNR
;
A
#
# COMPACT_ATOMS: atom_id res chain seq x y z
N ASN A 1 -9.09 -22.62 -23.40
CA ASN A 1 -9.07 -21.23 -23.93
C ASN A 1 -7.63 -20.78 -24.11
N LYS A 2 -7.09 -20.73 -25.35
CA LYS A 2 -5.65 -20.46 -25.62
C LYS A 2 -5.24 -19.00 -25.35
N ILE A 3 -6.14 -18.05 -25.54
CA ILE A 3 -5.87 -16.62 -25.32
C ILE A 3 -5.64 -16.35 -23.83
N ALA A 4 -6.54 -16.83 -22.97
CA ALA A 4 -6.42 -16.66 -21.52
C ALA A 4 -5.11 -17.27 -20.97
N MET A 5 -4.68 -18.42 -21.51
CA MET A 5 -3.41 -19.04 -21.13
C MET A 5 -2.20 -18.18 -21.56
N ALA A 6 -2.20 -17.67 -22.79
CA ALA A 6 -1.11 -16.82 -23.28
C ALA A 6 -0.98 -15.52 -22.47
N LEU A 7 -2.11 -14.85 -22.18
CA LEU A 7 -2.13 -13.65 -21.33
C LEU A 7 -1.65 -13.95 -19.91
N SER A 8 -2.12 -15.05 -19.31
CA SER A 8 -1.69 -15.44 -17.97
C SER A 8 -0.18 -15.72 -17.90
N GLN A 9 0.40 -16.37 -18.92
CA GLN A 9 1.84 -16.60 -18.97
C GLN A 9 2.63 -15.30 -19.18
N ASN A 10 2.15 -14.40 -20.04
CA ASN A 10 2.77 -13.08 -20.20
C ASN A 10 2.77 -12.30 -18.88
N MET A 11 1.63 -12.21 -18.19
CA MET A 11 1.53 -11.53 -16.88
C MET A 11 2.46 -12.13 -15.84
N ARG A 12 2.57 -13.47 -15.76
CA ARG A 12 3.49 -14.16 -14.83
C ARG A 12 4.97 -13.95 -15.15
N SER A 13 5.29 -13.57 -16.39
CA SER A 13 6.67 -13.33 -16.83
C SER A 13 7.19 -11.93 -16.50
N ILE A 14 6.29 -11.03 -16.10
CA ILE A 14 6.61 -9.67 -15.66
C ILE A 14 7.00 -9.75 -14.19
N VAL A 15 8.27 -9.48 -13.88
CA VAL A 15 8.81 -9.56 -12.52
C VAL A 15 9.49 -8.24 -12.19
N SER A 16 9.19 -7.68 -11.02
CA SER A 16 9.76 -6.43 -10.51
C SER A 16 10.39 -6.69 -9.13
N PHE A 17 11.71 -6.68 -9.07
CA PHE A 17 12.50 -7.02 -7.88
C PHE A 17 13.83 -6.27 -7.82
N ASN A 18 13.95 -5.16 -8.56
CA ASN A 18 15.16 -4.35 -8.64
C ASN A 18 14.91 -2.87 -8.28
N SER A 19 13.88 -2.60 -7.48
CA SER A 19 13.64 -1.28 -6.93
C SER A 19 14.74 -0.88 -5.93
N LYS A 20 14.84 0.42 -5.61
CA LYS A 20 15.78 0.90 -4.59
C LYS A 20 15.53 0.22 -3.23
N PHE A 21 14.26 -0.06 -2.91
CA PHE A 21 13.87 -0.86 -1.74
C PHE A 21 14.44 -2.28 -1.81
N ASP A 22 14.32 -2.98 -2.94
CA ASP A 22 14.82 -4.35 -3.07
C ASP A 22 16.34 -4.43 -2.84
N VAL A 23 17.09 -3.48 -3.39
CA VAL A 23 18.53 -3.37 -3.16
C VAL A 23 18.83 -3.08 -1.69
N GLY A 24 18.08 -2.17 -1.07
CA GLY A 24 18.27 -1.82 0.34
C GLY A 24 17.96 -2.96 1.29
N PHE A 25 16.86 -3.67 1.04
CA PHE A 25 16.43 -4.84 1.81
C PHE A 25 17.48 -5.96 1.74
N ALA A 26 18.03 -6.23 0.55
CA ALA A 26 19.11 -7.21 0.39
C ALA A 26 20.41 -6.81 1.10
N LEU A 27 20.74 -5.51 1.14
CA LEU A 27 21.95 -4.98 1.80
C LEU A 27 21.84 -4.96 3.33
N ALA A 28 20.66 -4.61 3.86
CA ALA A 28 20.44 -4.48 5.29
C ALA A 28 20.22 -5.83 5.99
N GLY A 29 19.80 -6.84 5.23
CA GLY A 29 19.51 -8.19 5.72
C GLY A 29 18.03 -8.36 6.08
N TYR A 30 17.63 -9.62 6.21
CA TYR A 30 16.25 -10.01 6.47
C TYR A 30 16.04 -10.11 7.98
N PRO A 31 15.21 -9.25 8.59
CA PRO A 31 14.85 -9.42 10.00
C PRO A 31 13.92 -10.64 10.15
N ASP A 32 13.95 -11.30 11.31
CA ASP A 32 12.99 -12.36 11.64
C ASP A 32 11.56 -11.81 11.81
N ASP A 33 11.46 -10.52 12.08
CA ASP A 33 10.22 -9.77 12.31
C ASP A 33 10.26 -8.46 11.49
N GLU A 34 9.25 -8.24 10.65
CA GLU A 34 9.17 -7.07 9.78
C GLU A 34 9.06 -5.75 10.58
N GLU A 35 8.56 -5.78 11.82
CA GLU A 35 8.57 -4.61 12.73
C GLU A 35 10.00 -4.19 13.12
N GLN A 36 10.98 -5.07 12.92
CA GLN A 36 12.40 -4.81 13.19
C GLN A 36 13.18 -4.48 11.92
N MET A 37 12.50 -4.03 10.86
CA MET A 37 13.14 -3.60 9.61
C MET A 37 14.24 -2.57 9.90
N PRO A 38 15.52 -2.90 9.59
CA PRO A 38 16.62 -1.99 9.83
C PRO A 38 16.56 -0.80 8.86
N ASP A 39 17.29 0.27 9.19
CA ASP A 39 17.55 1.33 8.23
C ASP A 39 18.36 0.77 7.05
N PHE A 40 17.98 1.17 5.84
CA PHE A 40 18.67 0.71 4.64
C PHE A 40 19.86 1.63 4.34
N PRO A 41 21.06 1.07 4.08
CA PRO A 41 22.27 1.87 3.91
C PRO A 41 22.28 2.67 2.60
N ASN A 42 21.48 2.27 1.61
CA ASN A 42 21.29 2.99 0.35
C ASN A 42 20.14 4.02 0.40
N PHE A 43 19.44 4.14 1.53
CA PHE A 43 18.40 5.14 1.73
C PHE A 43 19.00 6.43 2.30
N THR A 44 18.40 7.55 1.89
CA THR A 44 18.59 8.84 2.53
C THR A 44 17.95 8.83 3.93
N THR A 45 18.30 9.83 4.76
CA THR A 45 17.65 10.01 6.07
C THR A 45 16.13 10.17 5.95
N GLN A 46 15.65 10.83 4.89
CA GLN A 46 14.22 11.02 4.65
C GLN A 46 13.52 9.71 4.28
N GLU A 47 14.13 8.88 3.44
CA GLU A 47 13.58 7.57 3.07
C GLU A 47 13.56 6.60 4.26
N ASN A 48 14.62 6.59 5.09
CA ASN A 48 14.65 5.79 6.31
C ASN A 48 13.64 6.28 7.36
N LEU A 49 13.36 7.58 7.43
CA LEU A 49 12.26 8.10 8.24
C LEU A 49 10.89 7.60 7.72
N GLY A 50 10.70 7.53 6.40
CA GLY A 50 9.49 6.94 5.82
C GLY A 50 9.36 5.46 6.13
N LEU A 51 10.46 4.71 6.03
CA LEU A 51 10.54 3.30 6.40
C LEU A 51 10.19 3.11 7.90
N ASP A 52 10.71 3.95 8.79
CA ASP A 52 10.39 3.93 10.24
C ASP A 52 8.89 4.11 10.51
N ILE A 53 8.23 5.05 9.81
CA ILE A 53 6.78 5.24 9.90
C ILE A 53 6.04 4.01 9.36
N PHE A 54 6.49 3.45 8.25
CA PHE A 54 5.80 2.36 7.58
C PHE A 54 5.90 1.03 8.32
N TYR A 55 7.12 0.64 8.71
CA TYR A 55 7.45 -0.68 9.25
C TYR A 55 7.45 -0.70 10.78
N ARG A 56 7.95 0.36 11.43
CA ARG A 56 8.23 0.35 12.88
C ARG A 56 7.16 1.09 13.70
N GLY A 57 6.10 1.55 13.04
CA GLY A 57 4.92 2.09 13.69
C GLY A 57 5.11 3.45 14.36
N ARG A 58 6.06 4.27 13.90
CA ARG A 58 6.17 5.67 14.37
C ARG A 58 4.81 6.37 14.27
N ASN A 59 4.47 7.14 15.30
CA ASN A 59 3.18 7.84 15.46
C ASN A 59 1.95 6.91 15.49
N GLY A 60 2.16 5.62 15.80
CA GLY A 60 1.10 4.61 15.81
C GLY A 60 0.69 4.15 14.42
N ALA A 61 1.51 4.38 13.39
CA ALA A 61 1.24 3.91 12.04
C ALA A 61 1.18 2.37 11.98
N THR A 62 0.26 1.84 11.16
CA THR A 62 -0.01 0.40 11.06
C THR A 62 0.11 -0.13 9.63
N CYS A 63 0.87 0.58 8.77
CA CYS A 63 1.01 0.27 7.35
C CYS A 63 1.48 -1.17 7.11
N LEU A 64 2.48 -1.63 7.88
CA LEU A 64 2.99 -2.99 7.90
C LEU A 64 1.88 -4.06 8.01
N TYR A 65 0.85 -3.82 8.81
CA TYR A 65 -0.17 -4.85 9.05
C TYR A 65 -0.90 -5.27 7.78
N CYS A 66 -1.09 -4.32 6.86
CA CYS A 66 -1.75 -4.57 5.58
C CYS A 66 -0.74 -4.71 4.43
N HIS A 67 0.45 -4.13 4.54
CA HIS A 67 1.41 -4.04 3.43
C HIS A 67 2.83 -4.50 3.81
N GLY A 68 2.96 -5.37 4.81
CA GLY A 68 4.25 -5.68 5.43
C GLY A 68 5.13 -6.63 4.67
N ASN A 69 4.52 -7.62 3.98
CA ASN A 69 5.29 -8.58 3.21
C ASN A 69 6.14 -7.88 2.13
N PRO A 70 7.21 -8.51 1.62
CA PRO A 70 8.07 -7.88 0.62
C PRO A 70 7.35 -7.43 -0.66
N GLN A 71 6.18 -8.00 -0.96
CA GLN A 71 5.31 -7.63 -2.08
C GLN A 71 4.36 -6.47 -1.75
N HIS A 72 4.36 -5.99 -0.51
CA HIS A 72 3.51 -4.93 0.04
C HIS A 72 2.03 -5.14 -0.25
N VAL A 73 1.54 -6.38 -0.11
CA VAL A 73 0.18 -6.80 -0.48
C VAL A 73 -0.45 -7.61 0.66
N ASN A 74 -1.78 -7.71 0.68
CA ASN A 74 -2.48 -8.65 1.56
C ASN A 74 -3.61 -9.35 0.77
N ASP A 75 -3.88 -10.60 1.15
CA ASP A 75 -4.87 -11.46 0.51
C ASP A 75 -6.29 -11.23 1.05
N GLU A 76 -6.42 -10.54 2.18
CA GLU A 76 -7.69 -10.16 2.77
C GLU A 76 -8.15 -8.78 2.26
N ALA A 77 -9.47 -8.66 2.06
CA ALA A 77 -10.10 -7.37 1.77
C ALA A 77 -10.28 -6.56 3.06
N LYS A 78 -10.11 -5.24 2.97
CA LYS A 78 -10.12 -4.31 4.10
C LYS A 78 -10.89 -3.05 3.73
N ASN A 79 -11.48 -2.39 4.74
CA ASN A 79 -12.02 -1.05 4.61
C ASN A 79 -11.03 -0.07 5.27
N ASN A 80 -10.59 0.93 4.51
CA ASN A 80 -9.66 1.96 4.98
C ASN A 80 -10.34 3.29 5.32
N GLY A 81 -11.67 3.31 5.44
CA GLY A 81 -12.47 4.49 5.73
C GLY A 81 -12.46 5.53 4.61
N LEU A 82 -12.38 5.15 3.33
CA LEU A 82 -12.34 6.11 2.23
C LEU A 82 -13.61 6.99 2.14
N SER A 83 -14.77 6.44 2.52
CA SER A 83 -16.05 7.17 2.50
C SER A 83 -17.07 6.52 3.45
N LEU A 84 -17.99 7.32 3.99
CA LEU A 84 -19.22 6.83 4.63
C LEU A 84 -20.35 6.59 3.62
N ASN A 85 -20.32 7.34 2.52
CA ASN A 85 -21.28 7.21 1.43
C ASN A 85 -20.58 6.54 0.25
N TYR A 86 -20.89 5.29 0.00
CA TYR A 86 -20.29 4.47 -1.05
C TYR A 86 -21.39 3.89 -1.93
N VAL A 87 -21.05 3.66 -3.20
CA VAL A 87 -21.93 3.05 -4.20
C VAL A 87 -21.45 1.64 -4.53
N ASP A 88 -20.13 1.44 -4.55
CA ASP A 88 -19.47 0.15 -4.74
C ASP A 88 -19.35 -0.56 -3.37
N ASN A 89 -19.97 -1.74 -3.24
CA ASN A 89 -19.92 -2.53 -2.00
C ASN A 89 -18.67 -3.43 -1.92
N GLY A 90 -17.80 -3.42 -2.93
CA GLY A 90 -16.60 -4.24 -2.99
C GLY A 90 -16.91 -5.72 -2.78
N LYS A 91 -16.28 -6.35 -1.80
CA LYS A 91 -16.52 -7.76 -1.44
C LYS A 91 -17.99 -8.07 -1.15
N GLY A 92 -18.72 -7.12 -0.57
CA GLY A 92 -20.15 -7.25 -0.24
C GLY A 92 -21.04 -7.52 -1.44
N GLU A 93 -20.68 -7.05 -2.65
CA GLU A 93 -21.45 -7.34 -3.88
C GLU A 93 -21.47 -8.84 -4.22
N VAL A 94 -20.40 -9.55 -3.85
CA VAL A 94 -20.25 -10.97 -4.13
C VAL A 94 -20.83 -11.82 -3.00
N THR A 95 -20.63 -11.42 -1.74
CA THR A 95 -21.02 -12.24 -0.58
C THR A 95 -22.44 -11.97 -0.10
N GLY A 96 -22.96 -10.75 -0.29
CA GLY A 96 -24.25 -10.32 0.25
C GLY A 96 -24.28 -10.16 1.77
N ILE A 97 -23.11 -10.15 2.43
CA ILE A 97 -22.98 -10.00 3.88
C ILE A 97 -22.65 -8.54 4.19
N ALA A 98 -23.46 -7.86 5.02
CA ALA A 98 -23.27 -6.44 5.33
C ALA A 98 -21.91 -6.10 5.95
N SER A 99 -21.29 -7.02 6.70
CA SER A 99 -19.94 -6.83 7.26
C SER A 99 -18.81 -6.90 6.22
N ASP A 100 -19.12 -7.34 5.00
CA ASP A 100 -18.20 -7.34 3.85
C ASP A 100 -18.37 -6.10 2.95
N ASP A 101 -19.33 -5.23 3.24
CA ASP A 101 -19.57 -4.02 2.43
C ASP A 101 -18.41 -3.03 2.53
N ALA A 102 -18.04 -2.48 1.36
CA ALA A 102 -16.93 -1.56 1.16
C ALA A 102 -15.56 -2.11 1.62
N LEU A 103 -15.39 -3.44 1.60
CA LEU A 103 -14.09 -4.07 1.75
C LEU A 103 -13.47 -4.31 0.37
N PHE A 104 -12.24 -3.82 0.18
CA PHE A 104 -11.49 -3.96 -1.07
C PHE A 104 -10.19 -4.72 -0.82
N LYS A 105 -9.75 -5.50 -1.81
CA LYS A 105 -8.45 -6.15 -1.77
C LYS A 105 -7.36 -5.10 -1.52
N VAL A 106 -6.46 -5.41 -0.60
CA VAL A 106 -5.25 -4.61 -0.40
C VAL A 106 -4.33 -4.78 -1.62
N PRO A 107 -4.02 -3.71 -2.38
CA PRO A 107 -3.15 -3.80 -3.55
C PRO A 107 -1.67 -3.90 -3.13
N THR A 108 -0.82 -4.36 -4.04
CA THR A 108 0.63 -4.21 -3.89
C THR A 108 1.01 -2.72 -3.97
N LEU A 109 2.01 -2.31 -3.19
CA LEU A 109 2.61 -0.97 -3.31
C LEU A 109 3.85 -0.93 -4.21
N ARG A 110 4.24 -2.05 -4.82
CA ARG A 110 5.31 -2.05 -5.82
C ARG A 110 4.92 -1.20 -7.02
N ASN A 111 5.81 -0.32 -7.44
CA ASN A 111 5.59 0.67 -8.50
C ASN A 111 4.44 1.66 -8.23
N ILE A 112 4.02 1.84 -6.97
CA ILE A 112 2.87 2.69 -6.63
C ILE A 112 3.02 4.12 -7.17
N ALA A 113 4.24 4.67 -7.21
CA ALA A 113 4.49 6.02 -7.76
C ALA A 113 4.14 6.16 -9.25
N MET A 114 3.99 5.05 -9.99
CA MET A 114 3.72 5.00 -11.42
C MET A 114 2.26 4.64 -11.77
N THR A 115 1.40 4.44 -10.77
CA THR A 115 0.05 3.89 -10.97
C THR A 115 -1.05 4.84 -10.50
N ALA A 116 -0.79 6.14 -10.49
CA ALA A 116 -1.86 7.13 -10.29
C ALA A 116 -2.94 6.97 -11.39
N PRO A 117 -4.22 7.28 -11.08
CA PRO A 117 -4.72 7.73 -9.77
C PRO A 117 -4.92 6.56 -8.76
N TYR A 118 -5.10 6.90 -7.48
CA TYR A 118 -5.11 5.97 -6.36
C TYR A 118 -6.49 5.68 -5.78
N MET A 119 -6.56 4.61 -4.98
CA MET A 119 -7.77 3.99 -4.42
C MET A 119 -8.59 3.23 -5.47
N HIS A 120 -9.63 2.49 -5.03
CA HIS A 120 -10.44 1.66 -5.94
C HIS A 120 -11.23 2.49 -6.96
N ASP A 121 -11.51 3.75 -6.65
CA ASP A 121 -12.29 4.67 -7.48
C ASP A 121 -11.46 5.80 -8.11
N GLY A 122 -10.13 5.77 -7.93
CA GLY A 122 -9.22 6.72 -8.57
C GLY A 122 -9.37 8.16 -8.11
N ARG A 123 -9.97 8.44 -6.94
CA ARG A 123 -10.25 9.83 -6.50
C ARG A 123 -9.03 10.65 -6.09
N PHE A 124 -7.88 10.01 -5.88
CA PHE A 124 -6.65 10.66 -5.43
C PHE A 124 -5.62 10.70 -6.55
N GLU A 125 -5.10 11.89 -6.84
CA GLU A 125 -4.17 12.10 -7.95
C GLU A 125 -2.71 11.89 -7.52
N THR A 126 -2.41 12.05 -6.23
CA THR A 126 -1.04 12.01 -5.71
C THR A 126 -0.88 11.06 -4.52
N LEU A 127 0.34 10.55 -4.30
CA LEU A 127 0.68 9.81 -3.08
C LEU A 127 0.50 10.68 -1.83
N MET A 128 0.66 12.01 -1.96
CA MET A 128 0.42 12.93 -0.85
C MET A 128 -1.06 12.93 -0.44
N ASP A 129 -2.00 12.80 -1.37
CA ASP A 129 -3.42 12.66 -1.05
C ASP A 129 -3.70 11.37 -0.27
N VAL A 130 -3.07 10.27 -0.67
CA VAL A 130 -3.12 8.98 0.04
C VAL A 130 -2.57 9.11 1.46
N VAL A 131 -1.40 9.73 1.63
CA VAL A 131 -0.79 9.94 2.94
C VAL A 131 -1.66 10.87 3.81
N ASN A 132 -2.23 11.92 3.24
CA ASN A 132 -3.18 12.80 3.94
C ASN A 132 -4.43 12.04 4.40
N HIS A 133 -4.92 11.09 3.60
CA HIS A 133 -6.03 10.22 3.98
C HIS A 133 -5.75 9.48 5.28
N TYR A 134 -4.66 8.72 5.33
CA TYR A 134 -4.28 7.97 6.52
C TYR A 134 -3.85 8.87 7.69
N SER A 135 -3.32 10.06 7.40
CA SER A 135 -2.92 11.00 8.44
C SER A 135 -4.13 11.60 9.18
N THR A 136 -5.16 12.05 8.47
CA THR A 136 -6.24 12.84 9.06
C THR A 136 -7.65 12.59 8.53
N ASN A 137 -7.85 11.92 7.37
CA ASN A 137 -9.15 11.91 6.68
C ASN A 137 -9.86 10.55 6.62
N ILE A 138 -9.34 9.49 7.26
CA ILE A 138 -10.06 8.22 7.47
C ILE A 138 -11.47 8.49 8.01
N GLN A 139 -12.50 7.94 7.38
CA GLN A 139 -13.86 8.03 7.85
C GLN A 139 -14.17 6.89 8.83
N ASP A 140 -15.03 7.17 9.81
CA ASP A 140 -15.42 6.18 10.83
C ASP A 140 -16.49 5.21 10.28
N HIS A 141 -16.09 4.40 9.31
CA HIS A 141 -16.99 3.46 8.65
C HIS A 141 -17.34 2.28 9.59
N PRO A 142 -18.58 1.75 9.59
CA PRO A 142 -18.97 0.61 10.43
C PRO A 142 -18.07 -0.63 10.26
N ASN A 143 -17.60 -0.87 9.03
CA ASN A 143 -16.68 -1.97 8.71
C ASN A 143 -15.20 -1.55 8.70
N LEU A 144 -14.84 -0.38 9.25
CA LEU A 144 -13.46 0.11 9.28
C LEU A 144 -12.54 -0.93 9.93
N HIS A 145 -11.39 -1.17 9.31
CA HIS A 145 -10.45 -2.15 9.84
C HIS A 145 -9.91 -1.72 11.22
N PHE A 146 -9.83 -2.67 12.16
CA PHE A 146 -9.49 -2.39 13.56
C PHE A 146 -8.11 -1.73 13.76
N ARG A 147 -7.12 -2.02 12.90
CA ARG A 147 -5.81 -1.34 12.92
C ARG A 147 -5.84 0.13 12.52
N LEU A 148 -6.99 0.64 12.08
CA LEU A 148 -7.26 2.06 11.85
C LEU A 148 -8.14 2.66 12.95
N LYS A 149 -8.23 1.98 14.09
CA LYS A 149 -8.80 2.46 15.35
C LYS A 149 -7.69 2.65 16.38
N ASP A 150 -8.02 3.30 17.49
CA ASP A 150 -7.12 3.55 18.62
C ASP A 150 -6.92 2.34 19.56
N SER A 151 -7.51 1.18 19.25
CA SER A 151 -7.43 -0.05 20.04
C SER A 151 -7.42 -1.27 19.11
N ASP A 152 -6.63 -2.29 19.49
CA ASP A 152 -6.60 -3.60 18.81
C ASP A 152 -7.85 -4.45 19.09
N ASP A 153 -8.58 -4.15 20.16
CA ASP A 153 -9.90 -4.69 20.47
C ASP A 153 -10.89 -3.51 20.50
N PRO A 154 -11.40 -3.09 19.33
CA PRO A 154 -12.20 -1.87 19.25
C PRO A 154 -13.58 -2.08 19.86
N SER A 155 -13.97 -1.19 20.76
CA SER A 155 -15.34 -1.10 21.28
C SER A 155 -16.16 -0.14 20.40
N PRO A 156 -17.49 -0.04 20.60
CA PRO A 156 -18.30 0.98 19.93
C PRO A 156 -17.83 2.42 20.15
N ASP A 157 -17.07 2.68 21.23
CA ASP A 157 -16.53 4.00 21.56
C ASP A 157 -15.10 4.23 21.00
N SER A 158 -14.51 3.22 20.36
CA SER A 158 -13.16 3.31 19.78
C SER A 158 -13.09 4.32 18.64
N LYS A 159 -12.10 5.20 18.73
CA LYS A 159 -11.94 6.31 17.80
C LYS A 159 -11.13 5.88 16.59
N VAL A 160 -11.36 6.57 15.47
CA VAL A 160 -10.51 6.44 14.29
C VAL A 160 -9.09 6.90 14.63
N LEU A 161 -8.11 6.08 14.25
CA LEU A 161 -6.70 6.39 14.36
C LEU A 161 -6.38 7.62 13.49
N ARG A 162 -5.75 8.61 14.10
CA ARG A 162 -5.23 9.81 13.42
C ARG A 162 -3.73 9.88 13.67
N LEU A 163 -2.94 9.61 12.63
CA LEU A 163 -1.49 9.65 12.75
C LEU A 163 -0.96 11.06 12.97
N ASN A 164 -1.71 12.08 12.53
CA ASN A 164 -1.36 13.50 12.68
C ASN A 164 0.08 13.79 12.27
N LEU A 165 0.51 13.20 11.15
CA LEU A 165 1.87 13.31 10.64
C LEU A 165 2.22 14.78 10.37
N THR A 166 3.42 15.17 10.77
CA THR A 166 4.01 16.45 10.36
C THR A 166 4.25 16.46 8.86
N GLN A 167 4.42 17.64 8.26
CA GLN A 167 4.71 17.76 6.83
C GLN A 167 5.97 16.97 6.43
N ALA A 168 7.02 17.02 7.25
CA ALA A 168 8.26 16.28 7.01
C ALA A 168 8.05 14.76 7.04
N GLU A 169 7.20 14.25 7.93
CA GLU A 169 6.88 12.82 8.01
C GLU A 169 6.01 12.36 6.84
N LYS A 170 5.08 13.21 6.36
CA LYS A 170 4.31 12.92 5.14
C LYS A 170 5.21 12.82 3.92
N GLU A 171 6.13 13.78 3.77
CA GLU A 171 7.13 13.77 2.70
C GLU A 171 8.08 12.57 2.81
N ALA A 172 8.44 12.18 4.03
CA ALA A 172 9.25 10.99 4.28
C ALA A 172 8.55 9.70 3.84
N LEU A 173 7.25 9.54 4.18
CA LEU A 173 6.46 8.41 3.68
C LEU A 173 6.37 8.40 2.16
N VAL A 174 6.12 9.54 1.52
CA VAL A 174 6.12 9.63 0.06
C VAL A 174 7.49 9.27 -0.51
N ALA A 175 8.59 9.75 0.08
CA ALA A 175 9.95 9.39 -0.34
C ALA A 175 10.18 7.87 -0.25
N PHE A 176 9.79 7.23 0.86
CA PHE A 176 9.82 5.78 1.02
C PHE A 176 9.01 5.07 -0.07
N LEU A 177 7.76 5.48 -0.33
CA LEU A 177 6.92 4.85 -1.36
C LEU A 177 7.51 4.96 -2.76
N ASN A 178 8.25 6.03 -3.07
CA ASN A 178 8.97 6.15 -4.34
C ASN A 178 10.10 5.12 -4.47
N THR A 179 10.72 4.67 -3.36
CA THR A 179 11.75 3.62 -3.39
C THR A 179 11.23 2.25 -3.84
N LEU A 180 9.91 2.05 -3.85
CA LEU A 180 9.24 0.84 -4.31
C LEU A 180 9.09 0.76 -5.84
N THR A 181 9.63 1.74 -6.56
CA THR A 181 9.60 1.79 -8.03
C THR A 181 10.80 1.06 -8.60
N ASP A 182 10.54 0.13 -9.50
CA ASP A 182 11.56 -0.57 -10.27
C ASP A 182 11.70 0.10 -11.65
N GLU A 183 12.69 0.96 -11.80
CA GLU A 183 12.88 1.71 -13.05
C GLU A 183 13.25 0.80 -14.24
N SER A 184 13.81 -0.39 -13.98
CA SER A 184 14.21 -1.31 -15.04
C SER A 184 13.02 -1.83 -15.82
N ILE A 185 11.90 -2.11 -15.15
CA ILE A 185 10.70 -2.66 -15.80
C ILE A 185 10.00 -1.63 -16.69
N LEU A 186 10.18 -0.33 -16.41
CA LEU A 186 9.56 0.76 -17.16
C LEU A 186 10.18 0.93 -18.55
N SER A 187 11.41 0.45 -18.74
CA SER A 187 12.20 0.62 -19.97
C SER A 187 12.62 -0.69 -20.63
N ASP A 188 12.31 -1.84 -20.01
CA ASP A 188 12.64 -3.16 -20.57
C ASP A 188 11.85 -3.43 -21.86
N GLU A 189 12.59 -3.57 -22.96
CA GLU A 189 12.04 -3.88 -24.30
C GLU A 189 11.15 -5.13 -24.28
N LYS A 190 11.45 -6.11 -23.41
CA LYS A 190 10.68 -7.35 -23.24
C LYS A 190 9.21 -7.10 -22.88
N TYR A 191 8.91 -6.00 -22.20
CA TYR A 191 7.55 -5.64 -21.76
C TYR A 191 6.96 -4.46 -22.53
N SER A 192 7.66 -3.97 -23.56
CA SER A 192 7.18 -2.89 -24.42
C SER A 192 6.07 -3.34 -25.38
N THR A 193 5.39 -2.39 -26.03
CA THR A 193 4.39 -2.71 -27.05
C THR A 193 5.05 -3.45 -28.22
N PRO A 194 4.62 -4.68 -28.57
CA PRO A 194 5.17 -5.39 -29.72
C PRO A 194 4.59 -4.87 -31.05
N PHE A 195 3.64 -3.94 -31.00
CA PHE A 195 3.01 -3.34 -32.16
C PHE A 195 3.70 -2.01 -32.50
N ASN A 196 4.25 -1.93 -33.71
CA ASN A 196 4.66 -0.66 -34.30
C ASN A 196 3.39 0.18 -34.54
N ARG A 197 3.34 1.38 -33.95
CA ARG A 197 2.29 2.36 -34.21
C ARG A 197 2.63 3.23 -35.41
#